data_AF-A0A2R6I2R4-F1
#
_entry.id   AF-A0A2R6I2R4-F1
#
_cell.length_a   1.000
_cell.length_b   1.000
_cell.length_c   1.000
_cell.angle_alpha   90.00
_cell.angle_beta   90.00
_cell.angle_gamma   90.00
#
_symmetry.space_group_name_H-M   'P 1'
#
loop_
_entity.id
_entity.type
_entity.pdbx_description
1 polymer ?
#
loop_
_entity_poly.entity_id
_entity_poly.type
_entity_poly.pdbx_seq_one_letter_code
_entity_poly.pdbx_strand_id
1 'polypeptide(L)'
;MDLRLSIPESQTTTIDGDIGWSDRPSAVLACPECDCEIYQHRPTTTIDCPECWFQLSYEEFPELDLLYLQCSVCGAAMDHGRRHPKQYDVPEWATCEACRYHWELEHF
;
A
#
# COMPACT_ATOMS: atom_id res chain seq x y z
N MET A 1 34.10 0.15 40.16
CA MET A 1 33.35 1.29 39.61
C MET A 1 32.83 0.83 38.28
N ASP A 2 31.66 0.22 38.33
CA ASP A 2 31.12 -0.62 37.29
C ASP A 2 30.20 0.23 36.42
N LEU A 3 30.63 0.47 35.18
CA LEU A 3 29.87 1.24 34.20
C LEU A 3 28.81 0.31 33.58
N ARG A 4 27.61 0.29 34.18
CA ARG A 4 26.44 -0.41 33.65
C ARG A 4 25.96 0.36 32.41
N LEU A 5 26.28 -0.13 31.21
CA LEU A 5 25.63 0.30 29.98
C LEU A 5 24.16 -0.17 30.04
N SER A 6 23.25 0.76 30.31
CA SER A 6 21.83 0.55 30.00
C SER A 6 21.67 0.72 28.49
N ILE A 7 21.51 -0.40 27.78
CA ILE A 7 21.04 -0.40 26.39
C ILE A 7 19.61 0.15 26.45
N PRO A 8 19.28 1.27 25.80
CA PRO A 8 17.88 1.63 25.65
C PRO A 8 17.23 0.54 24.80
N GLU A 9 16.31 -0.21 25.41
CA GLU A 9 15.37 -1.02 24.64
C GLU A 9 14.62 -0.05 23.74
N SER A 10 14.98 -0.01 22.46
CA SER A 10 14.19 0.66 21.44
C SER A 10 12.82 0.00 21.46
N GLN A 11 11.89 0.60 22.19
CA GLN A 11 10.47 0.36 22.02
C GLN A 11 10.13 0.85 20.62
N THR A 12 10.35 0.00 19.62
CA THR A 12 9.62 0.11 18.36
C THR A 12 8.18 -0.10 18.76
N THR A 13 7.45 0.99 18.97
CA THR A 13 5.99 0.96 18.96
C THR A 13 5.62 0.56 17.55
N THR A 14 5.52 -0.75 17.30
CA THR A 14 4.94 -1.26 16.07
C THR A 14 3.50 -0.77 16.10
N ILE A 15 3.24 0.22 15.27
CA ILE A 15 1.88 0.68 15.03
C ILE A 15 1.26 -0.45 14.22
N ASP A 16 0.23 -1.05 14.81
CA ASP A 16 -0.61 -2.11 14.25
C ASP A 16 -0.76 -1.86 12.73
N GLY A 17 -0.10 -2.73 11.95
CA GLY A 17 0.00 -2.62 10.52
C GLY A 17 -0.56 -3.88 9.90
N ASP A 18 -1.28 -3.74 8.78
CA ASP A 18 -1.87 -4.88 8.10
C ASP A 18 -0.82 -5.61 7.25
N ILE A 19 -1.00 -6.92 7.13
CA ILE A 19 -0.09 -7.81 6.39
C ILE A 19 -0.89 -8.58 5.35
N GLY A 20 -0.35 -8.71 4.15
CA GLY A 20 -0.92 -9.52 3.09
C GLY A 20 -1.68 -8.71 2.04
N TRP A 21 -1.80 -9.29 0.84
CA TRP A 21 -2.42 -8.62 -0.31
C TRP A 21 -3.90 -8.31 -0.10
N SER A 22 -4.63 -9.18 0.60
CA SER A 22 -6.06 -9.03 0.87
C SER A 22 -6.39 -7.83 1.76
N ASP A 23 -5.46 -7.45 2.64
CA ASP A 23 -5.59 -6.33 3.58
C ASP A 23 -4.84 -5.08 3.09
N ARG A 24 -4.44 -5.07 1.81
CA ARG A 24 -3.81 -3.90 1.19
C ARG A 24 -4.73 -2.68 1.30
N PRO A 25 -4.20 -1.50 1.68
CA PRO A 25 -4.94 -0.25 1.67
C PRO A 25 -5.57 0.04 0.30
N SER A 26 -6.56 0.94 0.30
CA SER A 26 -7.23 1.36 -0.93
C SER A 26 -6.21 1.97 -1.90
N ALA A 27 -6.31 1.62 -3.18
CA ALA A 27 -5.38 2.09 -4.19
C ALA A 27 -6.02 3.20 -5.03
N VAL A 28 -5.19 4.14 -5.44
CA VAL A 28 -5.53 5.13 -6.47
C VAL A 28 -4.67 4.85 -7.69
N LEU A 29 -5.33 4.54 -8.79
CA LEU A 29 -4.72 4.09 -10.04
C LEU A 29 -4.99 5.11 -11.14
N ALA A 30 -4.09 5.22 -12.12
CA ALA A 30 -4.41 5.93 -13.35
C ALA A 30 -5.22 5.03 -14.29
N CYS A 31 -6.28 5.57 -14.88
CA CYS A 31 -7.02 4.87 -15.91
C CYS A 31 -6.21 4.80 -17.21
N PRO A 32 -6.05 3.62 -17.83
CA PRO A 32 -5.29 3.49 -19.08
C PRO A 32 -5.97 4.18 -20.28
N GLU A 33 -7.29 4.41 -20.22
CA GLU A 33 -8.06 5.01 -21.31
C GLU A 33 -8.22 6.53 -21.18
N CYS A 34 -8.42 7.07 -19.97
CA CYS A 34 -8.63 8.51 -19.75
C CYS A 34 -7.65 9.22 -18.84
N ASP A 35 -6.64 8.55 -18.27
CA ASP A 35 -5.64 9.12 -17.32
C ASP A 35 -6.22 9.65 -15.99
N CYS A 36 -7.55 9.68 -15.90
CA CYS A 36 -8.37 9.96 -14.73
C CYS A 36 -8.07 8.97 -13.57
N GLU A 37 -8.21 9.45 -12.32
CA GLU A 37 -7.95 8.66 -11.12
C GLU A 37 -9.07 7.63 -10.86
N ILE A 38 -8.68 6.39 -10.62
CA ILE A 38 -9.58 5.30 -10.22
C ILE A 38 -9.32 4.96 -8.75
N TYR A 39 -10.37 5.03 -7.93
CA TYR A 39 -10.31 4.64 -6.52
C TYR A 39 -10.74 3.18 -6.34
N GLN A 40 -9.77 2.29 -6.10
CA GLN A 40 -10.04 0.89 -5.78
C GLN A 40 -10.10 0.70 -4.26
N HIS A 41 -11.31 0.63 -3.71
CA HIS A 41 -11.53 0.54 -2.26
C HIS A 41 -10.99 -0.75 -1.64
N ARG A 42 -11.17 -1.92 -2.29
CA ARG A 42 -10.64 -3.22 -1.80
C ARG A 42 -9.78 -3.91 -2.86
N PRO A 43 -8.82 -4.75 -2.46
CA PRO A 43 -7.96 -5.47 -3.41
C PRO A 43 -8.71 -6.47 -4.32
N THR A 44 -9.91 -6.88 -3.94
CA THR A 44 -10.74 -7.87 -4.65
C THR A 44 -11.90 -7.25 -5.45
N THR A 45 -12.07 -5.93 -5.39
CA THR A 45 -13.12 -5.26 -6.17
C THR A 45 -12.64 -4.98 -7.58
N THR A 46 -13.56 -5.10 -8.55
CA THR A 46 -13.39 -4.60 -9.91
C THR A 46 -12.84 -3.18 -9.91
N ILE A 47 -12.01 -2.87 -10.90
CA ILE A 47 -11.43 -1.56 -11.08
C ILE A 47 -12.26 -0.88 -12.16
N ASP A 48 -13.19 -0.02 -11.75
CA ASP A 48 -14.07 0.73 -12.63
C ASP A 48 -13.70 2.21 -12.67
N CYS A 49 -13.43 2.70 -13.87
CA CYS A 49 -13.16 4.11 -14.08
C CYS A 49 -14.46 4.92 -13.98
N PRO A 50 -14.55 5.94 -13.10
CA PRO A 50 -15.77 6.73 -12.93
C PRO A 50 -16.08 7.64 -14.12
N GLU A 51 -15.09 7.99 -14.94
CA GLU A 51 -15.24 8.94 -16.04
C GLU A 51 -15.58 8.25 -17.37
N CYS A 52 -14.77 7.25 -17.78
CA CYS A 52 -14.94 6.58 -19.06
C CYS A 52 -15.63 5.21 -18.97
N TRP A 53 -15.94 4.73 -17.76
CA TRP A 53 -16.57 3.42 -17.51
C TRP A 53 -15.77 2.22 -18.00
N PHE A 54 -14.46 2.40 -18.26
CA PHE A 54 -13.55 1.30 -18.50
C PHE A 54 -13.45 0.41 -17.25
N GLN A 55 -13.54 -0.90 -17.45
CA GLN A 55 -13.57 -1.87 -16.36
C GLN A 55 -12.46 -2.90 -16.54
N LEU A 56 -11.76 -3.18 -15.46
CA LEU A 56 -10.77 -4.24 -15.35
C LEU A 56 -11.09 -5.12 -14.16
N SER A 57 -10.69 -6.38 -14.26
CA SER A 57 -10.68 -7.28 -13.12
C SER A 57 -9.64 -6.84 -12.09
N TYR A 58 -9.80 -7.27 -10.84
CA TYR A 58 -8.80 -7.00 -9.80
C TYR A 58 -7.46 -7.71 -10.04
N GLU A 59 -7.46 -8.76 -10.88
CA GLU A 59 -6.27 -9.51 -11.27
C GLU A 59 -5.36 -8.71 -12.21
N GLU A 60 -5.94 -7.78 -12.97
CA GLU A 60 -5.23 -6.86 -13.89
C GLU A 60 -4.61 -5.65 -13.16
N PHE A 61 -4.74 -5.56 -11.84
CA PHE A 61 -4.12 -4.50 -11.03
C PHE A 61 -2.62 -4.27 -11.32
N PRO A 62 -1.76 -5.31 -11.45
CA PRO A 62 -0.32 -5.12 -11.68
C PRO A 62 0.01 -4.46 -13.02
N GLU A 63 -0.94 -4.43 -13.96
CA GLU A 63 -0.76 -3.83 -15.28
C GLU A 63 -1.07 -2.33 -15.28
N LEU A 64 -1.55 -1.80 -14.15
CA LEU A 64 -1.96 -0.40 -14.01
C LEU A 64 -0.92 0.45 -13.30
N ASP A 65 -0.88 1.72 -13.67
CA ASP A 65 -0.08 2.72 -12.99
C ASP A 65 -0.71 3.05 -11.63
N LEU A 66 -0.11 2.50 -10.57
CA LEU A 66 -0.43 2.87 -9.20
C LEU A 66 0.12 4.27 -8.89
N LEU A 67 -0.78 5.21 -8.62
CA LEU A 67 -0.41 6.57 -8.22
C LEU A 67 0.00 6.62 -6.75
N TYR A 68 -0.86 6.09 -5.87
CA TYR A 68 -0.58 5.95 -4.45
C TYR A 68 -1.53 4.97 -3.76
N LEU A 69 -1.13 4.51 -2.59
CA LEU A 69 -2.01 3.83 -1.64
C LEU A 69 -2.55 4.85 -0.64
N GLN A 70 -3.84 4.79 -0.35
CA GLN A 70 -4.49 5.65 0.64
C GLN A 70 -4.52 4.97 2.00
N CYS A 71 -4.04 5.67 3.03
CA CYS A 71 -4.00 5.15 4.39
C CYS A 71 -5.40 4.87 4.93
N SER A 72 -5.66 3.61 5.30
CA SER A 72 -6.92 3.15 5.89
C SER A 72 -7.30 3.86 7.21
N VAL A 73 -6.32 4.45 7.90
CA VAL A 73 -6.53 5.11 9.21
C VAL A 73 -6.84 6.60 9.08
N CYS A 74 -6.09 7.33 8.25
CA CYS A 74 -6.19 8.80 8.19
C CYS A 74 -6.49 9.36 6.79
N GLY A 75 -6.58 8.52 5.76
CA GLY A 75 -6.88 8.93 4.39
C GLY A 75 -5.74 9.63 3.64
N ALA A 76 -4.57 9.80 4.27
CA ALA A 76 -3.40 10.38 3.62
C ALA A 76 -2.81 9.43 2.56
N ALA A 77 -2.20 10.00 1.52
CA ALA A 77 -1.39 9.23 0.59
C ALA A 77 -0.18 8.61 1.32
N MET A 78 0.09 7.35 1.03
CA MET A 78 1.18 6.59 1.62
C MET A 78 2.37 6.51 0.67
N ASP A 79 3.56 6.60 1.25
CA ASP A 79 4.79 6.22 0.56
C ASP A 79 4.78 4.70 0.36
N HIS A 80 5.10 4.23 -0.83
CA HIS A 80 5.00 2.81 -1.17
C HIS A 80 6.13 2.40 -2.11
N GLY A 81 6.41 1.10 -2.18
CA GLY A 81 7.46 0.63 -3.07
C GLY A 81 7.58 -0.87 -3.19
N ARG A 82 8.59 -1.26 -3.97
CA ARG A 82 8.95 -2.65 -4.25
C ARG A 82 10.34 -2.94 -3.70
N ARG A 83 10.47 -3.99 -2.90
CA ARG A 83 11.74 -4.53 -2.39
C ARG A 83 12.35 -5.50 -3.41
N HIS A 84 11.52 -6.28 -4.10
CA HIS A 84 11.87 -7.29 -5.08
C HIS A 84 11.16 -7.00 -6.42
N PRO A 85 11.60 -5.97 -7.18
CA PRO A 85 10.96 -5.55 -8.42
C PRO A 85 11.02 -6.59 -9.56
N LYS A 86 11.75 -7.71 -9.38
CA LYS A 86 11.80 -8.83 -10.34
C LYS A 86 10.89 -9.99 -9.97
N GLN A 87 10.28 -9.96 -8.78
CA GLN A 87 9.40 -11.01 -8.27
C GLN A 87 7.95 -10.55 -8.21
N TYR A 88 7.73 -9.26 -7.95
CA TYR A 88 6.41 -8.68 -7.80
C TYR A 88 6.26 -7.42 -8.65
N ASP A 89 5.18 -7.36 -9.41
CA ASP A 89 4.76 -6.19 -10.19
C ASP A 89 3.85 -5.25 -9.38
N VAL A 90 3.56 -5.60 -8.13
CA VAL A 90 2.74 -4.84 -7.19
C VAL A 90 3.58 -4.24 -6.06
N PRO A 91 3.13 -3.18 -5.37
CA PRO A 91 3.81 -2.68 -4.18
C PRO A 91 3.91 -3.78 -3.11
N GLU A 92 5.07 -3.87 -2.46
CA GLU A 92 5.36 -4.83 -1.40
C GLU A 92 5.25 -4.21 0.00
N TRP A 93 5.21 -2.88 0.08
CA TRP A 93 5.03 -2.17 1.33
C TRP A 93 4.44 -0.80 1.08
N ALA A 94 3.81 -0.26 2.11
CA ALA A 94 3.34 1.11 2.16
C ALA A 94 3.44 1.65 3.58
N THR A 95 3.91 2.88 3.75
CA THR A 95 3.98 3.56 5.05
C THR A 95 3.31 4.91 4.98
N CYS A 96 2.40 5.15 5.91
CA CYS A 96 1.81 6.46 6.10
C CYS A 96 2.72 7.31 6.98
N GLU A 97 3.23 8.43 6.47
CA GLU A 97 4.06 9.33 7.27
C GLU A 97 3.25 10.11 8.32
N ALA A 98 1.96 10.31 8.09
CA ALA A 98 1.08 11.13 8.94
C ALA A 98 0.68 10.42 10.25
N CYS A 99 0.23 9.17 10.17
CA CYS A 99 -0.19 8.39 11.35
C CYS A 99 0.72 7.21 11.66
N ARG A 100 1.79 7.04 10.85
CA ARG A 100 2.81 5.99 11.04
C ARG A 100 2.29 4.54 10.89
N TYR A 101 1.08 4.38 10.36
CA TYR A 101 0.54 3.09 9.90
C TYR A 101 1.40 2.50 8.79
N HIS A 102 1.62 1.19 8.84
CA HIS A 102 2.41 0.44 7.88
C HIS A 102 1.59 -0.71 7.32
N TRP A 103 1.73 -0.99 6.03
CA TRP A 103 1.24 -2.20 5.40
C TRP A 103 2.40 -2.91 4.69
N GLU A 104 2.40 -4.23 4.71
CA GLU A 104 3.38 -5.05 4.00
C GLU A 104 2.73 -6.23 3.27
N LEU A 105 3.30 -6.58 2.12
CA LEU A 105 2.94 -7.79 1.39
C LEU A 105 3.48 -9.00 2.16
N GLU A 106 2.63 -10.00 2.37
CA GLU A 106 3.06 -11.28 2.90
C GLU A 106 3.82 -12.06 1.81
N HIS A 107 5.06 -12.46 2.11
CA HIS A 107 5.88 -13.28 1.22
C HIS A 107 5.80 -14.73 1.70
N PHE A 108 5.29 -15.63 0.86
CA PHE A 108 5.13 -17.06 1.16
C PHE A 108 6.35 -17.90 0.74
#